data_AF-X1SAA1-F1
#
_entry.id   AF-X1SAA1-F1
#
_cell.length_a   1.000
_cell.length_b   1.000
_cell.length_c   1.000
_cell.angle_alpha   90.00
_cell.angle_beta   90.00
_cell.angle_gamma   90.00
#
_symmetry.space_group_name_H-M   'P 1'
#
loop_
_entity.id
_entity.type
_entity.pdbx_description
1 polymer ?
#
loop_
_entity_poly.entity_id
_entity_poly.type
_entity_poly.pdbx_seq_one_letter_code
_entity_poly.pdbx_strand_id
1 'polypeptide(L)'
;MAEPVNLSRQNQWEAGPDEELRIPELYITRLKFEVVVLDRKKEFTFRCSEYEQVQGGAWRFAHVIIDTSKLNAKGEVELKRVTYHPELVLINATCMVVPALEAVD
;
A
#
# COMPACT_ATOMS: atom_id res chain seq x y z
N MET A 1 13.63 -20.21 10.67
CA MET A 1 12.29 -20.10 11.28
C MET A 1 11.77 -18.74 10.86
N ALA A 2 10.65 -18.66 10.13
CA ALA A 2 10.08 -17.37 9.75
C ALA A 2 9.55 -16.69 11.03
N GLU A 3 9.88 -15.42 11.24
CA GLU A 3 9.35 -14.65 12.36
C GLU A 3 7.81 -14.57 12.24
N PRO A 4 7.07 -14.65 13.36
CA PRO A 4 5.62 -14.53 13.33
C PRO A 4 5.21 -13.19 12.73
N VAL A 5 4.30 -13.23 11.75
CA VAL A 5 3.79 -12.04 11.06
C VAL A 5 3.07 -11.12 12.03
N ASN A 6 3.56 -9.89 12.19
CA ASN A 6 2.97 -8.88 13.07
C ASN A 6 2.32 -7.73 12.27
N LEU A 7 1.00 -7.81 12.15
CA LEU A 7 0.17 -6.83 11.44
C LEU A 7 -0.10 -5.56 12.24
N SER A 8 0.24 -5.49 13.53
CA SER A 8 0.01 -4.27 14.32
C SER A 8 1.16 -3.26 14.19
N ARG A 9 2.19 -3.58 13.42
CA ARG A 9 3.38 -2.75 13.26
C ARG A 9 3.58 -2.37 11.81
N GLN A 10 4.13 -1.18 11.61
CA GLN A 10 4.65 -0.80 10.31
C GLN A 10 5.83 -1.72 9.97
N ASN A 11 5.85 -2.21 8.73
CA ASN A 11 6.92 -3.03 8.21
C ASN A 11 7.37 -2.50 6.84
N GLN A 12 8.59 -2.83 6.45
CA GLN A 12 9.14 -2.44 5.17
C GLN A 12 9.99 -3.58 4.62
N TRP A 13 9.89 -3.80 3.31
CA TRP A 13 10.72 -4.75 2.58
C TRP A 13 11.36 -4.03 1.40
N GLU A 14 12.62 -4.38 1.15
CA GLU A 14 13.44 -3.81 0.08
C GLU A 14 14.11 -4.95 -0.69
N ALA A 15 14.35 -4.72 -1.97
CA ALA A 15 15.12 -5.61 -2.83
C ALA A 15 15.84 -4.79 -3.90
N GLY A 16 17.01 -5.28 -4.34
CA GLY A 16 17.72 -4.69 -5.47
C GLY A 16 16.90 -4.74 -6.77
N PRO A 17 17.32 -4.00 -7.81
CA PRO A 17 16.66 -3.99 -9.13
C PRO A 17 16.46 -5.40 -9.72
N ASP A 18 17.47 -6.25 -9.57
CA ASP A 18 17.51 -7.61 -10.12
C ASP A 18 17.04 -8.68 -9.13
N GLU A 19 16.67 -8.27 -7.91
CA GLU A 19 16.24 -9.19 -6.86
C GLU A 19 14.70 -9.27 -6.80
N GLU A 20 14.19 -10.44 -6.45
CA GLU A 20 12.78 -10.64 -6.17
C GLU A 20 12.45 -10.03 -4.79
N LEU A 21 11.51 -9.09 -4.75
CA LEU A 21 11.02 -8.53 -3.49
C LEU A 21 10.12 -9.55 -2.79
N ARG A 22 10.56 -10.03 -1.63
CA ARG A 22 9.81 -11.03 -0.84
C ARG A 22 9.08 -10.38 0.32
N ILE A 23 7.75 -10.41 0.22
CA ILE A 23 6.81 -9.97 1.24
C ILE A 23 6.04 -11.18 1.75
N PRO A 24 5.80 -11.33 3.07
CA PRO A 24 4.99 -12.43 3.57
C PRO A 24 3.57 -12.38 3.00
N GLU A 25 3.09 -13.50 2.47
CA GLU A 25 1.83 -13.63 1.74
C GLU A 25 0.61 -13.07 2.51
N LEU A 26 0.61 -13.20 3.84
CA LEU A 26 -0.48 -12.71 4.69
C LEU A 26 -0.74 -11.19 4.57
N TYR A 27 0.27 -10.40 4.20
CA TYR A 27 0.12 -8.96 3.96
C TYR A 27 -0.54 -8.66 2.61
N ILE A 28 -0.53 -9.61 1.66
CA ILE A 28 -1.04 -9.46 0.29
C ILE A 28 -2.44 -10.05 0.18
N THR A 29 -2.66 -11.28 0.65
CA THR A 29 -3.94 -12.01 0.46
C THR A 29 -5.14 -11.36 1.14
N ARG A 30 -4.90 -10.39 2.04
CA ARG A 30 -5.97 -9.66 2.74
C ARG A 30 -6.37 -8.37 2.02
N LEU A 31 -5.62 -7.95 1.01
CA LEU A 31 -5.91 -6.76 0.24
C LEU A 31 -7.16 -6.98 -0.59
N LYS A 32 -8.09 -6.04 -0.54
CA LYS A 32 -9.38 -6.13 -1.23
C LYS A 32 -9.64 -4.95 -2.15
N PHE A 33 -9.01 -3.82 -1.84
CA PHE A 33 -9.27 -2.55 -2.51
C PHE A 33 -7.96 -1.93 -2.96
N GLU A 34 -7.97 -1.37 -4.16
CA GLU A 34 -6.98 -0.41 -4.62
C GLU A 34 -7.59 0.99 -4.51
N VAL A 35 -6.83 1.90 -3.91
CA VAL A 35 -7.24 3.28 -3.65
C VAL A 35 -6.34 4.19 -4.46
N VAL A 36 -6.97 4.98 -5.33
CA VAL A 36 -6.31 6.04 -6.09
C VAL A 36 -6.57 7.36 -5.36
N VAL A 37 -5.50 7.98 -4.88
CA VAL A 37 -5.57 9.28 -4.21
C VAL A 37 -5.22 10.36 -5.21
N LEU A 38 -6.16 11.28 -5.42
CA LEU A 38 -6.04 12.42 -6.31
C LEU A 38 -5.85 13.68 -5.46
N ASP A 39 -4.61 14.19 -5.39
CA ASP A 39 -4.31 15.50 -4.83
C ASP A 39 -3.72 16.43 -5.90
N ARG A 40 -3.93 17.75 -5.74
CA ARG A 40 -3.53 18.80 -6.70
C ARG A 40 -2.04 18.78 -7.07
N LYS A 41 -1.20 18.14 -6.25
CA LYS A 41 0.26 18.08 -6.44
C LYS A 41 0.79 16.68 -6.70
N LYS A 42 0.06 15.62 -6.33
CA LYS A 42 0.52 14.24 -6.41
C LYS A 42 -0.67 13.30 -6.57
N GLU A 43 -0.50 12.33 -7.46
CA GLU A 43 -1.34 11.14 -7.52
C GLU A 43 -0.51 9.99 -6.96
N PHE A 44 -1.10 9.18 -6.10
CA PHE A 44 -0.49 7.92 -5.66
C PHE A 44 -1.57 6.88 -5.41
N THR A 45 -1.18 5.62 -5.53
CA THR A 45 -2.05 4.48 -5.30
C THR A 45 -1.54 3.67 -4.12
N PHE A 46 -2.47 3.01 -3.43
CA PHE A 46 -2.14 2.00 -2.44
C PHE A 46 -3.23 0.94 -2.41
N ARG A 47 -2.92 -0.22 -1.84
CA ARG A 47 -3.89 -1.29 -1.62
C ARG A 47 -4.21 -1.39 -0.14
N CYS A 48 -5.44 -1.76 0.21
CA CYS A 48 -5.86 -1.93 1.59
C CYS A 48 -6.88 -3.07 1.74
N SER A 49 -7.07 -3.55 2.96
CA SER A 49 -8.07 -4.58 3.25
C SER A 49 -9.45 -4.00 3.50
N GLU A 50 -9.51 -2.81 4.09
CA GLU A 50 -10.74 -2.16 4.57
C GLU A 50 -10.59 -0.64 4.45
N TYR A 51 -11.73 0.05 4.32
CA TYR A 51 -11.80 1.50 4.31
C TYR A 51 -13.10 2.00 4.94
N GLU A 52 -13.07 3.18 5.55
CA GLU A 52 -14.24 3.89 6.07
C GLU A 52 -14.08 5.41 5.93
N GLN A 53 -15.19 6.13 5.77
CA GLN A 53 -15.22 7.57 5.97
C GLN A 53 -15.45 7.87 7.44
N VAL A 54 -14.59 8.69 8.04
CA VAL A 54 -14.69 9.11 9.43
C VAL A 54 -15.20 10.55 9.54
N GLN A 55 -15.63 10.95 10.75
CA GLN A 55 -16.09 12.32 11.00
C GLN A 55 -15.06 13.36 10.56
N GLY A 56 -15.54 14.45 9.95
CA GLY A 56 -14.69 15.51 9.39
C GLY A 56 -14.29 15.28 7.93
N GLY A 57 -14.85 14.28 7.25
CA GLY A 57 -14.61 14.06 5.81
C GLY A 57 -13.25 13.42 5.51
N ALA A 58 -12.61 12.84 6.53
CA ALA A 58 -11.39 12.07 6.35
C ALA A 58 -11.71 10.61 6.00
N TRP A 59 -10.73 9.95 5.38
CA TRP A 59 -10.78 8.52 5.08
C TRP A 59 -9.81 7.78 5.99
N ARG A 60 -10.24 6.63 6.53
CA ARG A 60 -9.39 5.68 7.23
C ARG A 60 -9.30 4.40 6.42
N PHE A 61 -8.10 3.85 6.33
CA PHE A 61 -7.79 2.60 5.63
C PHE A 61 -7.01 1.68 6.57
N ALA A 62 -7.28 0.37 6.51
CA ALA A 62 -6.58 -0.62 7.32
C ALA A 62 -5.74 -1.59 6.47
N HIS A 63 -4.65 -2.08 7.05
CA HIS A 63 -3.72 -3.03 6.44
C HIS A 63 -3.25 -2.57 5.06
N VAL A 64 -2.65 -1.39 5.03
CA VAL A 64 -2.29 -0.66 3.81
C VAL A 64 -0.93 -1.11 3.30
N ILE A 65 -0.84 -1.36 2.00
CA ILE A 65 0.39 -1.65 1.27
C ILE A 65 0.63 -0.55 0.24
N ILE A 66 1.81 0.06 0.31
CA ILE A 66 2.23 1.13 -0.59
C ILE A 66 3.50 0.69 -1.32
N ASP A 67 3.48 0.77 -2.66
CA ASP A 67 4.70 0.71 -3.44
C ASP A 67 5.44 2.04 -3.30
N THR A 68 6.62 1.98 -2.72
CA THR A 68 7.48 3.14 -2.48
C THR A 68 8.83 2.98 -3.18
N SER A 69 8.86 2.17 -4.25
CA SER A 69 10.02 1.92 -5.07
C SER A 69 10.60 3.22 -5.62
N LYS A 70 11.93 3.27 -5.74
CA LYS A 70 12.64 4.42 -6.30
C LYS A 70 12.87 4.18 -7.78
N LEU A 71 12.56 5.18 -8.59
CA LEU A 71 12.80 5.16 -10.03
C LEU A 71 14.00 6.06 -10.38
N ASN A 72 14.80 5.66 -11.36
CA ASN A 72 15.85 6.51 -11.94
C ASN A 72 15.25 7.60 -12.85
N ALA A 73 16.13 8.46 -13.39
CA ALA A 73 15.74 9.51 -14.34
C ALA A 73 15.12 9.00 -15.65
N LYS A 74 15.25 7.70 -15.96
CA LYS A 74 14.63 7.04 -17.12
C LYS A 74 13.28 6.39 -16.77
N GLY A 75 12.87 6.41 -15.51
CA GLY A 75 11.65 5.76 -15.02
C GLY A 75 11.80 4.27 -14.68
N GLU A 76 13.03 3.74 -14.65
CA GLU A 76 13.31 2.33 -14.30
C GLU A 76 13.52 2.18 -12.79
N VAL A 77 13.18 1.03 -12.21
CA VAL A 77 13.30 0.79 -10.77
C VAL A 77 14.77 0.65 -10.35
N GLU A 78 15.24 1.55 -9.49
CA GLU A 78 16.57 1.48 -8.84
C GLU A 78 16.53 0.78 -7.48
N LEU A 79 15.38 0.77 -6.82
CA LEU A 79 15.16 0.08 -5.55
C LEU A 79 13.70 -0.35 -5.48
N LYS A 80 13.45 -1.65 -5.41
CA LYS A 80 12.11 -2.18 -5.12
C LYS A 80 11.84 -2.00 -3.64
N ARG A 81 10.75 -1.34 -3.29
CA ARG A 81 10.39 -1.14 -1.87
C ARG A 81 8.90 -1.12 -1.67
N VAL A 82 8.45 -1.90 -0.70
CA VAL A 82 7.05 -1.92 -0.25
C VAL A 82 7.00 -1.60 1.23
N THR A 83 6.07 -0.74 1.62
CA THR A 83 5.76 -0.45 3.02
C THR A 83 4.38 -0.95 3.38
N TYR A 84 4.28 -1.56 4.57
CA TYR A 84 3.02 -1.92 5.19
C TYR A 84 2.71 -0.97 6.33
N HIS A 85 1.48 -0.47 6.38
CA HIS A 85 0.96 0.33 7.48
C HIS A 85 -0.29 -0.34 8.06
N PRO A 86 -0.39 -0.52 9.40
CA PRO A 86 -1.60 -1.07 10.01
C PRO A 86 -2.81 -0.18 9.75
N GLU A 87 -2.61 1.13 9.75
CA GLU A 87 -3.64 2.15 9.48
C GLU A 87 -3.05 3.32 8.69
N LEU A 88 -3.84 3.88 7.78
CA LEU A 88 -3.58 5.16 7.12
C LEU A 88 -4.84 6.04 7.23
N VAL A 89 -4.65 7.30 7.63
CA VAL A 89 -5.73 8.30 7.66
C VAL A 89 -5.39 9.44 6.70
N LEU A 90 -6.28 9.70 5.74
CA LEU A 90 -6.15 10.78 4.77
C LEU A 90 -7.20 11.85 5.04
N ILE A 91 -6.75 13.09 5.24
CA ILE A 91 -7.60 14.25 5.51
C ILE A 91 -7.63 15.12 4.26
N ASN A 92 -8.82 15.60 3.89
CA ASN A 92 -9.02 16.45 2.70
C ASN A 92 -8.53 15.83 1.38
N ALA A 93 -8.59 14.50 1.27
CA ALA A 93 -8.16 13.77 0.09
C ALA A 93 -9.36 13.28 -0.74
N THR A 94 -9.32 13.51 -2.05
CA THR A 94 -10.24 12.88 -2.98
C THR A 94 -9.72 11.48 -3.31
N CYS A 95 -10.52 10.47 -2.99
CA CYS A 95 -10.15 9.07 -3.21
C CYS A 95 -11.14 8.41 -4.17
N MET A 96 -10.62 7.60 -5.09
CA MET A 96 -11.40 6.63 -5.86
C MET A 96 -11.01 5.23 -5.38
N VAL A 97 -12.01 4.41 -5.06
CA VAL A 97 -11.80 3.04 -4.58
C VAL A 97 -12.26 2.07 -5.66
N VAL A 98 -11.39 1.12 -6.02
CA VAL A 98 -11.69 0.05 -6.98
C VAL A 98 -11.34 -1.31 -6.35
N PRO A 99 -11.93 -2.42 -6.82
CA PRO A 99 -11.51 -3.75 -6.39
C PRO A 99 -10.02 -3.96 -6.68
N ALA A 100 -9.28 -4.50 -5.70
CA ALA A 100 -7.91 -4.92 -5.93
C ALA A 100 -7.89 -6.20 -6.79
N LEU A 101 -6.79 -6.47 -7.48
CA LEU A 101 -6.62 -7.70 -8.27
C LEU A 101 -6.77 -8.96 -7.40
N GLU A 102 -6.35 -8.85 -6.13
CA GLU A 102 -6.44 -9.90 -5.11
C GLU A 102 -7.88 -10.20 -4.66
N ALA A 103 -8.86 -9.38 -5.03
CA ALA A 103 -10.27 -9.57 -4.68
C ALA A 103 -11.09 -10.31 -5.76
N VAL A 104 -10.49 -10.58 -6.93
CA VAL A 104 -11.14 -11.23 -8.06
C VAL A 104 -10.73 -12.69 -8.10
N ASP A 105 -11.24 -13.48 -7.15
CA ASP A 105 -11.22 -14.95 -7.17
C ASP A 105 -12.65 -15.46 -6.90
#